data_AF-A0A5M9WN50-F1
#
_entry.id   AF-A0A5M9WN50-F1
#
_cell.length_a   1.000
_cell.length_b   1.000
_cell.length_c   1.000
_cell.angle_alpha   90.00
_cell.angle_beta   90.00
_cell.angle_gamma   90.00
#
_symmetry.space_group_name_H-M   'P 1'
#
loop_
_entity.id
_entity.type
_entity.pdbx_description
1 polymer ?
#
loop_
_entity_poly.entity_id
_entity_poly.type
_entity_poly.pdbx_seq_one_letter_code
_entity_poly.pdbx_strand_id
1 'polypeptide(L)'
;MSNEDKEKHDAVGSPHFDSATSEEKQESLRQIIELHDPELTAQVLALGMNTYEEDLVRIEAWRALGMAGTSPLLSNIREAAGQLVRNPEEDEDVQIYALLALALLPVTEVEIRLAQEVIESEAFILVQSAAFDIVKANKHLPHAVLALESLQTHPDFGASAARELQSISGRDD
;
A
#
# COMPACT_ATOMS: atom_id res chain seq x y z
N MET A 1 -26.40 9.19 -42.34
CA MET A 1 -25.05 9.00 -41.76
C MET A 1 -24.50 10.38 -41.50
N SER A 2 -24.76 10.92 -40.30
CA SER A 2 -24.21 12.21 -39.87
C SER A 2 -22.97 11.94 -39.04
N ASN A 3 -21.95 12.75 -39.28
CA ASN A 3 -20.56 12.55 -38.86
C ASN A 3 -20.26 13.55 -37.74
N GLU A 4 -20.96 13.45 -36.61
CA GLU A 4 -20.90 14.46 -35.53
C GLU A 4 -20.79 13.90 -34.10
N ASP A 5 -20.44 12.62 -33.92
CA ASP A 5 -19.98 12.13 -32.62
C ASP A 5 -18.46 11.98 -32.65
N LYS A 6 -17.76 13.11 -32.74
CA LYS A 6 -16.37 13.18 -32.30
C LYS A 6 -16.41 13.45 -30.79
N GLU A 7 -16.32 12.36 -30.03
CA GLU A 7 -15.91 12.37 -28.64
C GLU A 7 -14.78 13.39 -28.45
N LYS A 8 -15.09 14.47 -27.74
CA LYS A 8 -14.06 15.26 -27.06
C LYS A 8 -13.56 14.41 -25.90
N HIS A 9 -12.71 13.44 -26.20
CA HIS A 9 -11.64 13.11 -25.27
C HIS A 9 -10.75 14.35 -25.23
N ASP A 10 -11.00 15.24 -24.28
CA ASP A 10 -10.00 16.21 -23.87
C ASP A 10 -8.79 15.38 -23.43
N ALA A 11 -7.82 15.22 -24.34
CA ALA A 11 -6.52 14.71 -24.00
C ALA A 11 -6.02 15.59 -22.86
N VAL A 12 -5.90 15.01 -21.66
CA VAL A 12 -5.14 15.58 -20.55
C VAL A 12 -3.85 16.09 -21.18
N GLY A 13 -3.72 17.42 -21.27
CA GLY A 13 -2.65 18.06 -22.01
C GLY A 13 -1.34 17.46 -21.56
N SER A 14 -0.54 16.92 -22.50
CA SER A 14 0.70 16.23 -22.17
C SER A 14 1.52 17.09 -21.20
N PRO A 15 1.77 16.63 -19.97
CA PRO A 15 2.41 17.45 -18.96
C PRO A 15 3.76 17.93 -19.48
N HIS A 16 3.92 19.25 -19.59
CA HIS A 16 5.17 19.87 -20.03
C HIS A 16 6.13 19.88 -18.83
N PHE A 17 6.65 18.70 -18.49
CA PHE A 17 7.54 18.52 -17.35
C PHE A 17 8.74 19.45 -17.44
N ASP A 18 9.30 19.71 -18.63
CA ASP A 18 10.52 20.52 -18.76
C ASP A 18 10.40 21.95 -18.22
N SER A 19 9.20 22.55 -18.25
CA SER A 19 8.96 23.92 -17.76
C SER A 19 8.22 24.00 -16.42
N ALA A 20 7.75 22.88 -15.89
CA ALA A 20 6.99 22.83 -14.64
C ALA A 20 7.90 22.91 -13.40
N THR A 21 7.38 23.52 -12.34
CA THR A 21 7.96 23.48 -11.00
C THR A 21 7.94 22.05 -10.44
N SER A 22 8.79 21.75 -9.44
CA SER A 22 8.82 20.40 -8.85
C SER A 22 7.47 19.96 -8.26
N GLU A 23 6.71 20.89 -7.68
CA GLU A 23 5.38 20.61 -7.13
C GLU A 23 4.38 20.25 -8.23
N GLU A 24 4.34 20.99 -9.33
CA GLU A 24 3.49 20.71 -10.49
C GLU A 24 3.87 19.37 -11.16
N LYS A 25 5.16 19.04 -11.22
CA LYS A 25 5.64 17.74 -11.72
C LYS A 25 5.14 16.61 -10.85
N GLN A 26 5.28 16.75 -9.52
CA GLN A 26 4.84 15.74 -8.56
C GLN A 26 3.34 15.53 -8.61
N GLU A 27 2.56 16.61 -8.74
CA GLU A 27 1.12 16.54 -8.90
C GLU A 27 0.70 15.87 -10.21
N SER A 28 1.36 16.23 -11.32
CA SER A 28 1.10 15.58 -12.62
C SER A 28 1.44 14.09 -12.58
N LEU A 29 2.53 13.70 -11.93
CA LEU A 29 2.90 12.29 -11.75
C LEU A 29 1.87 11.56 -10.89
N ARG A 30 1.37 12.18 -9.81
CA ARG A 30 0.29 11.61 -8.98
C ARG A 30 -0.96 11.35 -9.81
N GLN A 31 -1.39 12.32 -10.62
CA GLN A 31 -2.58 12.15 -11.48
C GLN A 31 -2.44 11.03 -12.53
N ILE A 32 -1.21 10.69 -12.91
CA ILE A 32 -0.93 9.57 -13.85
C ILE A 32 -0.98 8.22 -13.13
N ILE A 33 -0.49 8.14 -11.90
CA ILE A 33 -0.27 6.87 -11.19
C ILE A 33 -1.38 6.53 -10.20
N GLU A 34 -2.09 7.53 -9.66
CA GLU A 34 -3.13 7.33 -8.65
C GLU A 34 -4.40 6.77 -9.27
N LEU A 35 -4.99 5.81 -8.56
CA LEU A 35 -6.24 5.18 -8.97
C LEU A 35 -7.42 6.02 -8.48
N HIS A 36 -7.70 7.12 -9.20
CA HIS A 36 -8.73 8.08 -8.81
C HIS A 36 -10.16 7.63 -9.13
N ASP A 37 -10.33 6.81 -10.18
CA ASP A 37 -11.65 6.35 -10.61
C ASP A 37 -12.19 5.28 -9.64
N PRO A 38 -13.32 5.50 -8.95
CA PRO A 38 -13.84 4.55 -7.97
C PRO A 38 -14.33 3.25 -8.59
N GLU A 39 -14.87 3.29 -9.81
CA GLU A 39 -15.38 2.11 -10.51
C GLU A 39 -14.20 1.22 -10.94
N LEU A 40 -13.17 1.81 -11.53
CA LEU A 40 -11.94 1.10 -11.86
C LEU A 40 -11.26 0.57 -10.59
N THR A 41 -11.21 1.36 -9.51
CA THR A 41 -10.67 0.90 -8.22
C THR A 41 -11.42 -0.33 -7.72
N ALA A 42 -12.76 -0.33 -7.80
CA ALA A 42 -13.56 -1.48 -7.40
C ALA A 42 -13.28 -2.72 -8.26
N GLN A 43 -13.09 -2.55 -9.58
CA GLN A 43 -12.76 -3.65 -10.48
C GLN A 43 -11.36 -4.23 -10.18
N VAL A 44 -10.36 -3.38 -9.94
CA VAL A 44 -9.01 -3.80 -9.56
C VAL A 44 -9.04 -4.51 -8.20
N LEU A 45 -9.81 -4.00 -7.23
CA LEU A 45 -9.99 -4.67 -5.95
C LEU A 45 -10.65 -6.06 -6.10
N ALA A 46 -11.68 -6.16 -6.93
CA ALA A 46 -12.33 -7.43 -7.23
C ALA A 46 -11.36 -8.42 -7.88
N LEU A 47 -10.48 -7.95 -8.77
CA LEU A 47 -9.45 -8.76 -9.41
C LEU A 47 -8.45 -9.30 -8.38
N GLY A 48 -7.93 -8.45 -7.48
CA GLY A 48 -7.00 -8.88 -6.43
C GLY A 48 -7.59 -9.90 -5.45
N MET A 49 -8.90 -9.83 -5.21
CA MET A 49 -9.63 -10.75 -4.33
C MET A 49 -10.14 -12.02 -5.02
N ASN A 50 -10.03 -12.14 -6.35
CA ASN A 50 -10.58 -13.27 -7.09
C ASN A 50 -9.65 -14.50 -7.02
N THR A 51 -9.98 -15.47 -6.16
CA THR A 51 -9.20 -16.71 -5.99
C THR A 51 -9.25 -17.66 -7.20
N TYR A 52 -10.04 -17.36 -8.23
CA TYR A 52 -10.04 -18.09 -9.50
C TYR A 52 -9.10 -17.47 -10.55
N GLU A 53 -8.50 -16.32 -10.25
CA GLU A 53 -7.56 -15.62 -11.12
C GLU A 53 -6.12 -16.08 -10.88
N GLU A 54 -5.23 -15.91 -11.87
CA GLU A 54 -3.81 -16.20 -11.69
C GLU A 54 -3.17 -15.28 -10.63
N ASP A 55 -2.35 -15.84 -9.73
CA ASP A 55 -1.73 -15.07 -8.64
C ASP A 55 -0.89 -13.90 -9.15
N LEU A 56 -0.23 -14.04 -10.30
CA LEU A 56 0.50 -12.93 -10.93
C LEU A 56 -0.41 -11.74 -11.26
N VAL A 57 -1.61 -12.00 -11.75
CA VAL A 57 -2.59 -10.95 -12.06
C VAL A 57 -3.10 -10.31 -10.77
N ARG A 58 -3.37 -11.12 -9.74
CA ARG A 58 -3.80 -10.65 -8.42
C ARG A 58 -2.71 -9.79 -7.76
N ILE A 59 -1.44 -10.17 -7.91
CA ILE A 59 -0.27 -9.40 -7.46
C ILE A 59 -0.21 -8.03 -8.13
N GLU A 60 -0.37 -7.96 -9.47
CA GLU A 60 -0.39 -6.67 -10.17
C GLU A 60 -1.58 -5.80 -9.74
N ALA A 61 -2.74 -6.41 -9.46
CA ALA A 61 -3.88 -5.70 -8.89
C ALA A 61 -3.53 -5.07 -7.54
N TRP A 62 -2.90 -5.81 -6.63
CA TRP A 62 -2.46 -5.28 -5.33
C TRP A 62 -1.42 -4.17 -5.45
N ARG A 63 -0.48 -4.28 -6.39
CA ARG A 63 0.46 -3.18 -6.69
C ARG A 63 -0.27 -1.92 -7.13
N ALA A 64 -1.26 -2.03 -8.02
CA ALA A 64 -2.06 -0.90 -8.46
C ALA A 64 -2.88 -0.29 -7.30
N LEU A 65 -3.44 -1.12 -6.41
CA LEU A 65 -4.17 -0.66 -5.23
C LEU A 65 -3.29 0.12 -4.24
N GLY A 66 -1.97 -0.12 -4.23
CA GLY A 66 -1.02 0.71 -3.47
C GLY A 66 -1.03 2.19 -3.85
N MET A 67 -1.56 2.54 -5.03
CA MET A 67 -1.71 3.92 -5.51
C MET A 67 -3.10 4.51 -5.26
N ALA A 68 -3.97 3.82 -4.51
CA ALA A 68 -5.33 4.24 -4.23
C ALA A 68 -5.46 5.10 -2.95
N GLY A 69 -4.40 5.84 -2.58
CA GLY A 69 -4.30 6.55 -1.30
C GLY A 69 -5.39 7.60 -1.04
N THR A 70 -5.95 8.17 -2.10
CA THR A 70 -7.06 9.14 -2.02
C THR A 70 -8.41 8.56 -2.47
N SER A 71 -8.47 7.25 -2.74
CA SER A 71 -9.67 6.62 -3.26
C SER A 71 -10.79 6.62 -2.22
N PRO A 72 -12.06 6.86 -2.61
CA PRO A 72 -13.19 6.69 -1.69
C PRO A 72 -13.36 5.25 -1.21
N LEU A 73 -12.69 4.28 -1.84
CA LEU A 73 -12.72 2.86 -1.47
C LEU A 73 -11.58 2.44 -0.53
N LEU A 74 -10.80 3.39 -0.01
CA LEU A 74 -9.63 3.10 0.82
C LEU A 74 -9.94 2.18 2.02
N SER A 75 -11.09 2.36 2.68
CA SER A 75 -11.53 1.48 3.77
C SER A 75 -11.71 0.04 3.30
N ASN A 76 -12.32 -0.15 2.13
CA ASN A 76 -12.60 -1.46 1.57
C ASN A 76 -11.31 -2.16 1.12
N ILE A 77 -10.36 -1.40 0.58
CA ILE A 77 -9.04 -1.91 0.19
C ILE A 77 -8.29 -2.42 1.44
N ARG A 78 -8.27 -1.63 2.51
CA ARG A 78 -7.62 -2.04 3.77
C ARG A 78 -8.28 -3.27 4.39
N GLU A 79 -9.60 -3.30 4.41
CA GLU A 79 -10.35 -4.46 4.91
C GLU A 79 -10.04 -5.72 4.11
N ALA A 80 -10.07 -5.63 2.79
CA ALA A 80 -9.75 -6.73 1.89
C ALA A 80 -8.30 -7.23 2.06
N ALA A 81 -7.33 -6.32 2.18
CA ALA A 81 -5.94 -6.69 2.45
C ALA A 81 -5.83 -7.46 3.77
N GLY A 82 -6.51 -6.97 4.81
CA GLY A 82 -6.57 -7.65 6.11
C GLY A 82 -7.26 -9.00 6.09
N GLN A 83 -8.16 -9.27 5.13
CA GLN A 83 -8.76 -10.58 4.93
C GLN A 83 -7.78 -11.56 4.28
N LEU A 84 -7.07 -11.13 3.23
CA LEU A 84 -6.07 -11.97 2.55
C LEU A 84 -4.93 -12.36 3.47
N VAL A 85 -4.38 -11.39 4.20
CA VAL A 85 -3.25 -11.61 5.13
C VAL A 85 -3.61 -12.59 6.25
N ARG A 86 -4.88 -12.65 6.65
CA ARG A 86 -5.35 -13.59 7.68
C ARG A 86 -5.78 -14.95 7.13
N ASN A 87 -5.80 -15.13 5.82
CA ASN A 87 -6.17 -16.39 5.20
C ASN A 87 -4.93 -17.31 5.09
N PRO A 88 -4.84 -18.40 5.89
CA PRO A 88 -3.68 -19.29 5.86
C PRO A 88 -3.57 -20.11 4.57
N GLU A 89 -4.64 -20.18 3.78
CA GLU A 89 -4.65 -20.88 2.49
C GLU A 89 -4.34 -19.95 1.31
N GLU A 90 -4.12 -18.65 1.58
CA GLU A 90 -3.74 -17.70 0.54
C GLU A 90 -2.26 -17.87 0.15
N ASP A 91 -1.96 -17.61 -1.11
CA ASP A 91 -0.59 -17.62 -1.59
C ASP A 91 0.24 -16.50 -0.91
N GLU A 92 1.44 -16.86 -0.45
CA GLU A 92 2.30 -15.95 0.31
C GLU A 92 2.71 -14.73 -0.52
N ASP A 93 2.88 -14.85 -1.84
CA ASP A 93 3.20 -13.70 -2.69
C ASP A 93 2.02 -12.73 -2.75
N VAL A 94 0.79 -13.25 -2.85
CA VAL A 94 -0.42 -12.40 -2.82
C VAL A 94 -0.54 -11.69 -1.47
N GLN A 95 -0.29 -12.38 -0.35
CA GLN A 95 -0.26 -11.76 0.99
C GLN A 95 0.81 -10.68 1.08
N ILE A 96 2.03 -10.93 0.58
CA ILE A 96 3.13 -9.97 0.55
C ILE A 96 2.70 -8.71 -0.21
N TYR A 97 2.11 -8.84 -1.40
CA TYR A 97 1.71 -7.66 -2.17
C TYR A 97 0.52 -6.92 -1.58
N ALA A 98 -0.38 -7.59 -0.86
CA ALA A 98 -1.41 -6.92 -0.08
C ALA A 98 -0.80 -6.09 1.08
N LEU A 99 0.21 -6.63 1.79
CA LEU A 99 0.94 -5.91 2.84
C LEU A 99 1.75 -4.73 2.27
N LEU A 100 2.43 -4.92 1.14
CA LEU A 100 3.17 -3.86 0.47
C LEU A 100 2.24 -2.74 -0.03
N ALA A 101 1.03 -3.07 -0.49
CA ALA A 101 0.01 -2.07 -0.80
C ALA A 101 -0.37 -1.26 0.45
N LEU A 102 -0.61 -1.92 1.59
CA LEU A 102 -0.87 -1.24 2.86
C LEU A 102 0.27 -0.32 3.30
N ALA A 103 1.53 -0.69 3.04
CA ALA A 103 2.67 0.15 3.39
C ALA A 103 2.73 1.48 2.59
N LEU A 104 2.09 1.53 1.41
CA LEU A 104 2.02 2.71 0.54
C LEU A 104 0.78 3.56 0.81
N LEU A 105 -0.28 2.96 1.34
CA LEU A 105 -1.53 3.63 1.61
C LEU A 105 -1.47 4.39 2.94
N PRO A 106 -2.29 5.44 3.12
CA PRO A 106 -2.60 5.90 4.47
C PRO A 106 -3.14 4.70 5.24
N VAL A 107 -2.74 4.52 6.50
CA VAL A 107 -3.21 3.44 7.37
C VAL A 107 -3.65 3.98 8.72
N THR A 108 -4.37 3.15 9.48
CA THR A 108 -4.80 3.43 10.85
C THR A 108 -4.12 2.49 11.83
N GLU A 109 -4.44 2.63 13.11
CA GLU A 109 -4.04 1.66 14.14
C GLU A 109 -4.43 0.21 13.79
N VAL A 110 -5.53 -0.01 13.07
CA VAL A 110 -6.00 -1.35 12.70
C VAL A 110 -4.95 -2.08 11.86
N GLU A 111 -4.42 -1.43 10.83
CA GLU A 111 -3.42 -2.03 9.94
C GLU A 111 -2.05 -2.15 10.62
N ILE A 112 -1.70 -1.23 11.51
CA ILE A 112 -0.47 -1.34 12.33
C ILE A 112 -0.54 -2.56 13.26
N ARG A 113 -1.68 -2.78 13.92
CA ARG A 113 -1.88 -3.98 14.76
C ARG A 113 -1.86 -5.26 13.93
N LEU A 114 -2.52 -5.28 12.77
CA LEU A 114 -2.42 -6.40 11.83
C LEU A 114 -0.95 -6.71 11.48
N ALA A 115 -0.17 -5.67 11.15
CA ALA A 115 1.24 -5.85 10.83
C ALA A 115 2.02 -6.45 12.00
N GLN A 116 1.80 -5.96 13.22
CA GLN A 116 2.42 -6.52 14.42
C GLN A 116 2.03 -7.99 14.66
N GLU A 117 0.73 -8.32 14.53
CA GLU A 117 0.21 -9.70 14.64
C GLU A 117 0.93 -10.63 13.65
N VAL A 118 1.15 -10.19 12.41
CA VAL A 118 1.85 -10.96 11.38
C VAL A 118 3.32 -11.15 11.74
N ILE A 119 4.02 -10.09 12.16
CA ILE A 119 5.44 -10.17 12.54
C ILE A 119 5.66 -11.15 13.68
N GLU A 120 4.76 -11.14 14.68
CA GLU A 120 4.85 -11.99 15.87
C GLU A 120 4.32 -13.42 15.65
N SER A 121 3.76 -13.72 14.46
CA SER A 121 3.23 -15.03 14.10
C SER A 121 4.30 -15.99 13.56
N GLU A 122 3.90 -17.22 13.24
CA GLU A 122 4.75 -18.20 12.53
C GLU A 122 4.70 -18.06 10.99
N ALA A 123 4.21 -16.93 10.47
CA ALA A 123 4.19 -16.66 9.04
C ALA A 123 5.58 -16.72 8.40
N PHE A 124 5.63 -16.99 7.09
CA PHE A 124 6.88 -16.99 6.35
C PHE A 124 7.62 -15.64 6.48
N ILE A 125 8.95 -15.69 6.58
CA ILE A 125 9.78 -14.52 6.91
C ILE A 125 9.60 -13.35 5.92
N LEU A 126 9.27 -13.62 4.65
CA LEU A 126 9.00 -12.56 3.68
C LEU A 126 7.65 -11.87 3.93
N VAL A 127 6.64 -12.60 4.39
CA VAL A 127 5.34 -12.05 4.83
C VAL A 127 5.55 -11.17 6.06
N GLN A 128 6.30 -11.67 7.06
CA GLN A 128 6.68 -10.89 8.24
C GLN A 128 7.46 -9.62 7.86
N SER A 129 8.38 -9.72 6.89
CA SER A 129 9.14 -8.57 6.40
C SER A 129 8.24 -7.52 5.74
N ALA A 130 7.27 -7.94 4.91
CA ALA A 130 6.31 -7.03 4.29
C ALA A 130 5.41 -6.34 5.34
N ALA A 131 5.03 -7.06 6.40
CA ALA A 131 4.33 -6.46 7.53
C ALA A 131 5.20 -5.44 8.29
N PHE A 132 6.48 -5.74 8.49
CA PHE A 132 7.42 -4.80 9.12
C PHE A 132 7.58 -3.50 8.32
N ASP A 133 7.49 -3.57 6.98
CA ASP A 133 7.51 -2.37 6.12
C ASP A 133 6.31 -1.44 6.36
N ILE A 134 5.14 -1.96 6.72
CA ILE A 134 3.99 -1.14 7.12
C ILE A 134 4.33 -0.32 8.37
N VAL A 135 4.90 -0.97 9.40
CA VAL A 135 5.27 -0.30 10.65
C VAL A 135 6.32 0.79 10.38
N LYS A 136 7.35 0.47 9.60
CA LYS A 136 8.42 1.40 9.22
C LYS A 136 7.91 2.63 8.47
N ALA A 137 7.08 2.42 7.45
CA ALA A 137 6.53 3.50 6.63
C ALA A 137 5.69 4.48 7.47
N ASN A 138 5.12 4.00 8.58
CA ASN A 138 4.15 4.73 9.38
C ASN A 138 4.67 5.18 10.75
N LYS A 139 5.99 5.29 10.93
CA LYS A 139 6.64 5.72 12.19
C LYS A 139 6.29 7.13 12.71
N HIS A 140 5.54 7.89 11.92
CA HIS A 140 4.95 9.16 12.35
C HIS A 140 3.69 8.96 13.21
N LEU A 141 3.11 7.76 13.22
CA LEU A 141 1.96 7.39 14.04
C LEU A 141 2.41 6.82 15.39
N PRO A 142 1.79 7.22 16.52
CA PRO A 142 2.15 6.69 17.84
C PRO A 142 2.09 5.16 17.95
N HIS A 143 1.09 4.53 17.33
CA HIS A 143 0.94 3.08 17.37
C HIS A 143 2.07 2.33 16.63
N ALA A 144 2.63 2.93 15.57
CA ALA A 144 3.77 2.35 14.88
C ALA A 144 5.03 2.43 15.76
N VAL A 145 5.20 3.53 16.50
CA VAL A 145 6.30 3.66 17.48
C VAL A 145 6.16 2.60 18.58
N LEU A 146 4.96 2.41 19.13
CA LEU A 146 4.71 1.37 20.15
C LEU A 146 4.99 -0.04 19.61
N ALA A 147 4.61 -0.33 18.36
CA ALA A 147 4.92 -1.60 17.72
C ALA A 147 6.44 -1.79 17.52
N LEU A 148 7.18 -0.74 17.15
CA LEU A 148 8.64 -0.82 17.08
C LEU A 148 9.26 -1.05 18.46
N GLU A 149 8.73 -0.42 19.50
CA GLU A 149 9.20 -0.59 20.87
C GLU A 149 9.03 -2.03 21.36
N SER A 150 7.87 -2.66 21.10
CA SER A 150 7.60 -4.06 21.47
C SER A 150 8.48 -5.04 20.69
N LEU A 151 8.78 -4.74 19.42
CA LEU A 151 9.56 -5.60 18.54
C LEU A 151 11.07 -5.59 18.83
N GLN A 152 11.61 -4.73 19.70
CA GLN A 152 13.06 -4.64 19.97
C GLN A 152 13.69 -5.95 20.46
N THR A 153 12.91 -6.83 21.09
CA THR A 153 13.37 -8.14 21.55
C THR A 153 13.06 -9.27 20.58
N HIS A 154 12.42 -8.98 19.43
CA HIS A 154 12.10 -9.97 18.42
C HIS A 154 13.39 -10.56 17.81
N PRO A 155 13.51 -11.89 17.66
CA PRO A 155 14.72 -12.54 17.16
C PRO A 155 15.17 -12.02 15.79
N ASP A 156 14.25 -11.91 14.83
CA ASP A 156 14.58 -11.48 13.47
C ASP A 156 14.52 -9.96 13.24
N PHE A 157 13.55 -9.28 13.87
CA PHE A 157 13.27 -7.86 13.61
C PHE A 157 13.79 -6.90 14.68
N GLY A 158 14.27 -7.37 15.84
CA GLY A 158 14.61 -6.49 16.97
C GLY A 158 15.72 -5.48 16.70
N ALA A 159 16.78 -5.89 16.01
CA ALA A 159 17.85 -4.99 15.60
C ALA A 159 17.37 -3.91 14.61
N SER A 160 16.44 -4.28 13.72
CA SER A 160 15.84 -3.34 12.76
C SER A 160 14.88 -2.39 13.46
N ALA A 161 14.08 -2.88 14.42
CA ALA A 161 13.16 -2.05 15.19
C ALA A 161 13.90 -0.98 16.01
N ALA A 162 14.98 -1.36 16.68
CA ALA A 162 15.83 -0.43 17.43
C ALA A 162 16.43 0.67 16.53
N ARG A 163 16.86 0.32 15.32
CA ARG A 163 17.39 1.28 14.34
C ARG A 163 16.32 2.27 13.88
N GLU A 164 15.11 1.79 13.61
CA GLU A 164 14.01 2.66 13.17
C GLU A 164 13.59 3.62 14.27
N LEU A 165 13.52 3.19 15.53
CA LEU A 165 13.27 4.08 16.67
C LEU A 165 14.31 5.20 16.79
N GLN A 166 15.60 4.87 16.67
CA GLN A 166 16.68 5.87 16.69
C GLN A 166 16.55 6.90 15.56
N SER A 167 16.06 6.48 14.39
CA SER A 167 15.86 7.38 13.25
C SER A 167 14.74 8.41 13.45
N ILE A 168 13.83 8.17 14.41
CA ILE A 168 12.77 9.12 14.77
C ILE A 168 13.35 10.24 15.65
N SER A 169 14.22 9.88 16.60
CA SER A 169 14.86 10.80 17.54
C SER A 169 15.98 11.64 16.89
N GLY A 170 16.64 11.14 15.84
CA GLY A 170 17.71 11.84 15.12
C GLY A 170 17.27 13.04 14.25
N ARG A 171 16.11 13.64 14.52
CA ARG A 171 15.63 14.87 13.85
C ARG A 171 15.93 16.16 14.62
N ASP A 172 16.53 16.06 15.81
CA ASP A 172 16.84 17.19 16.70
C ASP A 172 18.36 17.38 16.95
N ASP A 173 19.21 17.25 15.92
CA ASP A 173 20.61 17.73 15.94
C ASP A 173 20.94 18.61 14.71
#